data_AF-A0A850BPX5-F1
#
_entry.id   AF-A0A850BPX5-F1
#
_cell.length_a   1.000
_cell.length_b   1.000
_cell.length_c   1.000
_cell.angle_alpha   90.00
_cell.angle_beta   90.00
_cell.angle_gamma   90.00
#
_symmetry.space_group_name_H-M   'P 1'
#
loop_
_entity.id
_entity.type
_entity.pdbx_description
1 polymer ?
#
loop_
_entity_poly.entity_id
_entity_poly.type
_entity_poly.pdbx_seq_one_letter_code
_entity_poly.pdbx_strand_id
1 'polypeptide(L)'
;MVKICTKCYVIWAGGFRCEECGGALMHTDDERAKELPEAVWRNQRLDYGARRGMLVRFFGIFAALAVGLWGVRASVVLETPWSWIGAIGSIVGGIALWRLVYVAADKGVRIWILRRGQLQKRKLAKVLLNPSAPQRRP
;
A
#
# COMPACT_ATOMS: atom_id res chain seq x y z
N MET A 1 8.92 -7.85 8.46
CA MET A 1 7.72 -8.71 8.62
C MET A 1 6.96 -8.16 9.82
N VAL A 2 5.66 -7.89 9.71
CA VAL A 2 4.91 -7.19 10.77
C VAL A 2 4.64 -8.17 11.92
N LYS A 3 4.88 -7.74 13.17
CA LYS A 3 4.55 -8.52 14.38
C LYS A 3 3.54 -7.78 15.22
N ILE A 4 2.69 -8.54 15.90
CA ILE A 4 1.65 -8.00 16.79
C ILE A 4 1.96 -8.48 18.21
N CYS A 5 1.86 -7.55 19.17
CA CYS A 5 2.00 -7.91 20.57
C CYS A 5 0.74 -8.65 21.05
N THR A 6 0.91 -9.80 21.71
CA THR A 6 -0.22 -10.60 22.20
C THR A 6 -0.95 -9.99 23.40
N LYS A 7 -0.30 -9.07 24.13
CA LYS A 7 -0.90 -8.40 25.29
C LYS A 7 -1.63 -7.11 24.94
N CYS A 8 -0.89 -6.18 24.32
CA CYS A 8 -1.39 -4.83 24.08
C CYS A 8 -1.83 -4.60 22.62
N TYR A 9 -1.68 -5.60 21.73
CA TYR A 9 -2.10 -5.56 20.33
C TYR A 9 -1.50 -4.44 19.46
N VAL A 10 -0.44 -3.81 19.94
CA VAL A 10 0.34 -2.83 19.17
C VAL A 10 1.17 -3.53 18.10
N ILE A 11 1.29 -2.87 16.95
CA ILE A 11 1.94 -3.37 15.75
C ILE A 11 3.38 -2.88 15.69
N TRP A 12 4.35 -3.78 15.48
CA TRP A 12 5.77 -3.47 15.43
C TRP A 12 6.44 -4.02 14.17
N ALA A 13 7.48 -3.31 13.70
CA ALA A 13 8.20 -3.65 12.47
C ALA A 13 9.24 -4.78 12.64
N GLY A 14 9.61 -5.12 13.89
CA GLY A 14 10.63 -6.10 14.24
C GLY A 14 10.70 -6.38 15.75
N GLY A 15 11.68 -7.19 16.18
CA GLY A 15 11.89 -7.53 17.60
C GLY A 15 11.14 -8.78 18.08
N PHE A 16 11.39 -9.20 19.33
CA PHE A 16 10.71 -10.35 19.96
C PHE A 16 9.78 -9.93 21.10
N ARG A 17 9.94 -8.71 21.63
CA ARG A 17 9.12 -8.17 22.71
C ARG A 17 8.65 -6.76 22.39
N CYS A 18 7.45 -6.43 22.85
CA CYS A 18 6.89 -5.08 22.74
C CYS A 18 7.64 -4.13 23.68
N GLU A 19 8.04 -2.96 23.19
CA GLU A 19 8.74 -1.95 23.99
C GLU A 19 7.83 -1.31 25.05
N GLU A 20 6.52 -1.21 24.77
CA GLU A 20 5.58 -0.61 25.72
C GLU A 20 5.16 -1.56 26.85
N CYS A 21 4.82 -2.81 26.50
CA CYS A 21 4.17 -3.73 27.43
C CYS A 21 4.97 -5.00 27.72
N GLY A 22 6.16 -5.17 27.12
CA GLY A 22 7.04 -6.33 27.30
C GLY A 22 6.50 -7.66 26.77
N GLY A 23 5.28 -7.67 26.21
CA GLY A 23 4.62 -8.87 25.70
C GLY A 23 5.32 -9.46 24.48
N ALA A 24 5.13 -10.77 24.26
CA ALA A 24 5.70 -11.46 23.12
C ALA A 24 5.11 -10.93 21.80
N LEU A 25 5.99 -10.66 20.85
CA LEU A 25 5.61 -10.27 19.48
C LEU A 25 5.45 -11.54 18.64
N MET A 26 4.21 -11.85 18.25
CA MET A 26 3.93 -12.97 17.35
C MET A 26 3.90 -12.51 15.89
N HIS A 27 4.42 -13.37 15.01
CA HIS A 27 4.08 -13.29 13.59
C HIS A 27 2.67 -13.80 13.41
N THR A 28 1.85 -13.00 12.75
CA THR A 28 0.50 -13.41 12.38
C THR A 28 0.48 -13.66 10.89
N ASP A 29 0.37 -14.94 10.55
CA ASP A 29 0.10 -15.40 9.20
C ASP A 29 -1.34 -15.01 8.83
N ASP A 30 -1.64 -14.82 7.55
CA ASP A 30 -2.94 -14.30 7.08
C ASP A 30 -4.15 -15.12 7.58
N GLU A 31 -3.96 -16.39 7.91
CA GLU A 31 -4.99 -17.26 8.47
C GLU A 31 -5.26 -16.98 9.95
N ARG A 32 -4.23 -16.95 10.80
CA ARG A 32 -4.37 -16.63 12.25
C ARG A 32 -4.78 -15.19 12.48
N ALA A 33 -4.52 -14.31 11.51
CA ALA A 33 -4.92 -12.91 11.61
C ALA A 33 -6.46 -12.70 11.56
N LYS A 34 -7.22 -13.72 11.15
CA LYS A 34 -8.69 -13.74 11.27
C LYS A 34 -9.18 -13.99 12.71
N GLU A 35 -8.36 -14.61 13.55
CA GLU A 35 -8.66 -14.88 14.96
C GLU A 35 -8.44 -13.63 15.84
N LEU A 36 -7.66 -12.66 15.33
CA LEU A 36 -7.39 -11.42 16.04
C LEU A 36 -8.64 -10.51 16.13
N PRO A 37 -8.74 -9.67 17.17
CA PRO A 37 -9.81 -8.70 17.30
C PRO A 37 -9.96 -7.83 16.03
N GLU A 38 -11.21 -7.56 15.63
CA GLU A 38 -11.54 -6.89 14.36
C GLU A 38 -10.92 -5.48 14.23
N ALA A 39 -10.47 -4.87 15.33
CA ALA A 39 -9.76 -3.60 15.34
C ALA A 39 -8.30 -3.75 14.85
N VAL A 40 -7.59 -4.75 15.37
CA VAL A 40 -6.17 -5.03 15.09
C VAL A 40 -5.99 -5.48 13.65
N TRP A 41 -6.83 -6.41 13.20
CA TRP A 41 -6.86 -6.89 11.82
C TRP A 41 -7.14 -5.79 10.79
N ARG A 42 -7.82 -4.71 11.21
CA ARG A 42 -8.10 -3.55 10.36
C ARG A 42 -6.88 -2.68 10.15
N ASN A 43 -6.13 -2.41 11.23
CA ASN A 43 -4.89 -1.63 11.16
C ASN A 43 -3.83 -2.38 10.34
N GLN A 44 -3.69 -3.68 10.55
CA GLN A 44 -2.76 -4.49 9.76
C GLN A 44 -3.09 -4.44 8.26
N ARG A 45 -4.38 -4.47 7.88
CA ARG A 45 -4.80 -4.29 6.48
C ARG A 45 -4.50 -2.90 5.93
N LEU A 46 -4.59 -1.84 6.74
CA LEU A 46 -4.16 -0.47 6.36
C LEU A 46 -2.68 -0.44 5.98
N ASP A 47 -1.83 -1.06 6.81
CA ASP A 47 -0.39 -1.13 6.55
C ASP A 47 -0.07 -1.98 5.32
N TYR A 48 -0.78 -3.10 5.12
CA TYR A 48 -0.64 -3.91 3.90
C TYR A 48 -1.10 -3.15 2.64
N GLY A 49 -2.18 -2.37 2.74
CA GLY A 49 -2.67 -1.52 1.64
C GLY A 49 -1.65 -0.44 1.26
N ALA A 50 -1.06 0.22 2.25
CA ALA A 50 0.01 1.20 2.04
C ALA A 50 1.25 0.57 1.38
N ARG A 51 1.66 -0.64 1.82
CA ARG A 51 2.76 -1.38 1.19
C ARG A 51 2.50 -1.76 -0.26
N ARG A 52 1.27 -2.18 -0.60
CA ARG A 52 0.91 -2.48 -1.99
C ARG A 52 1.05 -1.24 -2.89
N GLY A 53 0.66 -0.06 -2.39
CA GLY A 53 0.89 1.21 -3.10
C GLY A 53 2.37 1.49 -3.35
N MET A 54 3.23 1.22 -2.36
CA MET A 54 4.69 1.35 -2.50
C MET A 54 5.27 0.38 -3.55
N LEU A 55 4.81 -0.88 -3.56
CA LEU A 55 5.25 -1.86 -4.56
C LEU A 55 4.85 -1.45 -5.98
N VAL A 56 3.62 -0.98 -6.18
CA VAL A 56 3.16 -0.51 -7.50
C VAL A 56 4.01 0.67 -7.99
N ARG A 57 4.36 1.61 -7.10
CA ARG A 57 5.26 2.73 -7.44
C ARG A 57 6.65 2.23 -7.83
N PHE A 58 7.19 1.27 -7.09
CA PHE A 58 8.50 0.67 -7.36
C PHE A 58 8.51 -0.02 -8.74
N PHE A 59 7.57 -0.92 -9.01
CA PHE A 59 7.47 -1.58 -10.32
C PHE A 59 7.16 -0.61 -11.47
N GLY A 60 6.42 0.47 -11.19
CA GLY A 60 6.17 1.54 -12.15
C GLY A 60 7.44 2.21 -12.68
N ILE A 61 8.49 2.34 -11.84
CA ILE A 61 9.79 2.86 -12.27
C ILE A 61 10.44 1.92 -13.29
N PHE A 62 10.47 0.62 -13.01
CA PHE A 62 11.06 -0.36 -13.92
C PHE A 62 10.29 -0.48 -15.23
N ALA A 63 8.95 -0.46 -15.17
CA ALA A 63 8.12 -0.49 -16.36
C ALA A 63 8.38 0.75 -17.25
N ALA A 64 8.43 1.94 -16.66
CA ALA A 64 8.74 3.16 -17.37
C ALA A 64 10.14 3.18 -17.98
N LEU A 65 11.14 2.70 -17.23
CA LEU A 65 12.51 2.56 -17.71
C LEU A 65 12.57 1.58 -18.90
N ALA A 66 11.94 0.41 -18.77
CA ALA A 66 11.92 -0.60 -19.82
C ALA A 66 11.25 -0.07 -21.11
N VAL A 67 10.13 0.62 -20.98
CA VAL A 67 9.44 1.27 -22.11
C VAL A 67 10.31 2.35 -22.75
N GLY A 68 10.95 3.21 -21.93
CA GLY A 68 11.85 4.24 -22.42
C GLY A 68 13.04 3.67 -23.20
N LEU A 69 13.72 2.66 -22.65
CA LEU A 69 14.84 1.98 -23.30
C LEU A 69 14.42 1.26 -24.58
N TRP A 70 13.26 0.59 -24.56
CA TRP A 70 12.74 -0.09 -25.74
C TRP A 70 12.38 0.90 -26.86
N GLY A 71 11.75 2.03 -26.51
CA GLY A 71 11.46 3.11 -27.46
C GLY A 71 12.73 3.72 -28.04
N VAL A 72 13.74 4.02 -27.21
CA VAL A 72 15.04 4.52 -27.69
C VAL A 72 15.69 3.52 -28.64
N ARG A 73 15.67 2.22 -28.31
CA ARG A 73 16.19 1.16 -29.20
C ARG A 73 15.46 1.15 -30.55
N ALA A 74 14.14 1.26 -30.57
CA ALA A 74 13.36 1.34 -31.81
C ALA A 74 13.68 2.61 -32.61
N SER A 75 14.06 3.69 -31.93
CA SER A 75 14.40 4.98 -32.53
C SER A 75 15.68 4.95 -33.37
N VAL A 76 16.61 4.05 -33.05
CA VAL A 76 17.92 3.96 -33.74
C VAL A 76 17.78 3.48 -35.19
N VAL A 77 16.71 2.76 -35.51
CA VAL A 77 16.47 2.24 -36.87
C VAL A 77 15.97 3.33 -37.82
N LEU A 78 15.53 4.48 -37.29
CA LEU A 78 15.03 5.58 -38.11
C LEU A 78 16.19 6.40 -38.69
N GLU A 79 15.97 6.97 -39.86
CA GLU A 79 16.90 7.92 -40.47
C GLU A 79 16.97 9.21 -39.65
N THR A 80 18.15 9.84 -39.60
CA THR A 80 18.29 11.20 -39.06
C THR A 80 17.53 12.19 -39.95
N PRO A 81 16.71 13.10 -39.39
CA PRO A 81 16.65 13.52 -37.98
C PRO A 81 15.61 12.78 -37.11
N TRP A 82 14.81 11.88 -37.70
CA TRP A 82 13.69 11.22 -37.01
C TRP A 82 14.13 10.33 -35.85
N SER A 83 15.35 9.78 -35.91
CA SER A 83 15.94 9.04 -34.79
C SER A 83 16.07 9.87 -33.51
N TRP A 84 16.46 11.15 -33.61
CA TRP A 84 16.56 12.05 -32.46
C TRP A 84 15.19 12.36 -31.86
N ILE A 85 14.20 12.63 -32.72
CA ILE A 85 12.83 12.92 -32.30
C ILE A 85 12.23 11.68 -31.62
N GLY A 86 12.45 10.49 -32.19
CA GLY A 86 12.00 9.23 -31.62
C GLY A 86 12.64 8.95 -30.25
N ALA A 87 13.95 9.18 -30.11
CA ALA A 87 14.66 8.95 -28.86
C ALA A 87 14.18 9.88 -27.75
N ILE A 88 14.06 11.18 -28.03
CA ILE A 88 13.54 12.17 -27.09
C ILE A 88 12.08 11.84 -26.73
N GLY A 89 11.25 11.53 -27.73
CA GLY A 89 9.86 11.14 -27.52
C GLY A 89 9.71 9.90 -26.63
N SER A 90 10.60 8.92 -26.78
CA SER A 90 10.62 7.69 -25.98
C SER A 90 10.98 7.96 -24.52
N ILE A 91 11.97 8.83 -24.26
CA ILE A 91 12.34 9.25 -22.91
C ILE A 91 11.18 9.98 -22.24
N VAL A 92 10.60 10.98 -22.92
CA VAL A 92 9.45 11.74 -22.42
C VAL A 92 8.26 10.83 -22.17
N GLY A 93 7.99 9.87 -23.07
CA GLY A 93 6.94 8.87 -22.93
C GLY A 93 7.15 7.97 -21.70
N GLY A 94 8.37 7.51 -21.46
CA GLY A 94 8.72 6.76 -20.25
C GLY A 94 8.47 7.56 -18.97
N ILE A 95 8.91 8.82 -18.92
CA ILE A 95 8.68 9.72 -17.77
C ILE A 95 7.17 9.95 -17.57
N ALA A 96 6.43 10.18 -18.65
CA ALA A 96 4.99 10.38 -18.60
C ALA A 96 4.27 9.14 -18.07
N LEU A 97 4.64 7.95 -18.55
CA LEU A 97 4.10 6.67 -18.07
C LEU A 97 4.37 6.47 -16.58
N TRP A 98 5.61 6.72 -16.12
CA TRP A 98 5.95 6.66 -14.70
C TRP A 98 5.06 7.59 -13.88
N ARG A 99 4.91 8.85 -14.31
CA ARG A 99 4.08 9.85 -13.62
C ARG A 99 2.62 9.41 -13.56
N LEU A 100 2.11 8.79 -14.63
CA LEU A 100 0.74 8.31 -14.71
C LEU A 100 0.51 7.17 -13.71
N VAL A 101 1.43 6.20 -13.64
CA VAL A 101 1.39 5.10 -12.65
C VAL A 101 1.49 5.66 -11.23
N TYR A 102 2.36 6.64 -11.00
CA TYR A 102 2.52 7.28 -9.70
C TYR A 102 1.21 7.93 -9.21
N VAL A 103 0.57 8.73 -10.07
CA VAL A 103 -0.71 9.40 -9.76
C VAL A 103 -1.84 8.38 -9.60
N ALA A 104 -1.88 7.34 -10.43
CA ALA A 104 -2.87 6.27 -10.32
C ALA A 104 -2.73 5.50 -9.01
N ALA A 105 -1.51 5.19 -8.59
CA ALA A 105 -1.22 4.54 -7.31
C ALA A 105 -1.64 5.44 -6.13
N ASP A 106 -1.38 6.75 -6.19
CA ASP A 106 -1.80 7.68 -5.15
C ASP A 106 -3.33 7.80 -5.03
N LYS A 107 -4.03 7.96 -6.16
CA LYS A 107 -5.50 7.96 -6.19
C LYS A 107 -6.07 6.63 -5.69
N GLY A 108 -5.48 5.51 -6.08
CA GLY A 108 -5.88 4.18 -5.63
C GLY A 108 -5.78 4.03 -4.11
N VAL A 109 -4.64 4.43 -3.53
CA VAL A 109 -4.43 4.44 -2.08
C VAL A 109 -5.40 5.40 -1.40
N ARG A 110 -5.60 6.61 -1.92
CA ARG A 110 -6.51 7.60 -1.34
C ARG A 110 -7.97 7.15 -1.37
N ILE A 111 -8.44 6.59 -2.48
CA ILE A 111 -9.80 6.01 -2.59
C ILE A 111 -9.94 4.84 -1.61
N TRP A 112 -8.92 4.00 -1.52
CA TRP A 112 -8.92 2.85 -0.62
C TRP A 112 -9.01 3.29 0.85
N ILE A 113 -8.19 4.27 1.26
CA ILE A 113 -8.22 4.88 2.59
C ILE A 113 -9.58 5.55 2.85
N LEU A 114 -10.11 6.35 1.92
CA LEU A 114 -11.38 7.09 2.09
C LEU A 114 -12.58 6.14 2.21
N ARG A 115 -12.68 5.12 1.35
CA ARG A 115 -13.75 4.11 1.42
C ARG A 115 -13.74 3.38 2.76
N ARG A 116 -12.55 3.06 3.30
CA ARG A 116 -12.40 2.38 4.59
C ARG A 116 -12.55 3.32 5.80
N GLY A 117 -12.14 4.57 5.70
CA GLY A 117 -12.34 5.60 6.72
C GLY A 117 -13.82 5.94 6.91
N GLN A 118 -14.61 5.94 5.84
CA GLN A 118 -16.07 6.10 5.95
C GLN A 118 -16.77 4.91 6.62
N LEU A 119 -16.26 3.69 6.43
CA LEU A 119 -16.72 2.50 7.15
C LEU A 119 -16.49 2.61 8.67
N GLN A 120 -15.43 3.31 9.11
CA GLN A 120 -15.21 3.61 10.54
C GLN A 120 -16.20 4.64 11.08
N LYS A 121 -16.50 5.73 10.36
CA LYS A 121 -17.48 6.73 10.83
C LYS A 121 -18.87 6.12 11.04
N ARG A 122 -19.32 5.25 10.13
CA ARG A 122 -20.60 4.54 10.28
C ARG A 122 -20.61 3.57 11.47
N LYS A 123 -19.53 2.83 11.70
CA LYS A 123 -19.42 1.93 12.86
C LYS A 123 -19.31 2.72 14.18
N LEU A 124 -18.56 3.81 14.21
CA LEU A 124 -18.45 4.69 15.37
C LEU A 124 -19.79 5.33 15.72
N ALA A 125 -20.51 5.85 14.72
CA ALA A 125 -21.87 6.35 14.88
C ALA A 125 -22.80 5.26 15.42
N LYS A 126 -22.70 4.01 14.92
CA LYS A 126 -23.52 2.89 15.41
C LYS A 126 -23.21 2.50 16.85
N VAL A 127 -21.96 2.63 17.30
CA VAL A 127 -21.55 2.40 18.70
C VAL A 127 -22.00 3.54 19.60
N LEU A 128 -21.89 4.80 19.15
CA LEU A 128 -22.36 5.98 19.86
C LEU A 128 -23.89 6.02 19.99
N LEU A 129 -24.61 5.52 18.99
CA LEU A 129 -26.08 5.48 18.97
C LEU A 129 -26.68 4.29 19.72
N ASN A 130 -25.89 3.25 20.04
CA ASN A 130 -26.34 2.08 20.81
C ASN A 130 -25.36 1.76 21.96
N PRO A 131 -25.34 2.59 23.02
CA PRO A 131 -24.44 2.41 24.16
C PRO A 131 -24.74 1.15 25.00
N SER A 132 -25.93 0.54 24.83
CA SER A 132 -26.37 -0.67 25.54
C SER A 132 -26.01 -1.97 24.83
N ALA A 133 -25.36 -1.92 23.65
CA ALA A 133 -24.85 -3.13 23.04
C ALA A 133 -23.75 -3.71 23.94
N PRO A 134 -23.89 -4.96 24.43
CA PRO A 134 -22.90 -5.54 25.32
C PRO A 134 -21.54 -5.50 24.60
N GLN A 135 -20.60 -4.76 25.20
CA GLN A 135 -19.18 -4.92 24.88
C GLN A 135 -18.89 -6.40 25.12
N ARG A 136 -18.88 -7.22 24.06
CA ARG A 136 -18.23 -8.52 24.11
C ARG A 136 -16.79 -8.20 24.47
N ARG A 137 -16.47 -8.38 25.75
CA ARG A 137 -15.10 -8.31 26.25
C ARG A 137 -14.28 -9.34 25.44
N PRO A 138 -13.06 -8.96 25.03
CA PRO A 138 -12.24 -9.75 24.13
C PRO A 138 -11.92 -11.14 24.69
#